data_AF-A0A2V8T7C9-F1
#
_entry.id   AF-A0A2V8T7C9-F1
#
_cell.length_a   1.000
_cell.length_b   1.000
_cell.length_c   1.000
_cell.angle_alpha   90.00
_cell.angle_beta   90.00
_cell.angle_gamma   90.00
#
_symmetry.space_group_name_H-M   'P 1'
#
loop_
_entity.id
_entity.type
_entity.pdbx_description
1 polymer ?
#
loop_
_entity_poly.entity_id
_entity_poly.type
_entity_poly.pdbx_seq_one_letter_code
_entity_poly.pdbx_strand_id
1 'polypeptide(L)'
;MGRRTLPLVLIASLLSVNTAVLADVEITKKPASDDFSSEVASAWFELLYDVVKAERTTPPVASRIYGIAAAALYEGIVPGAQANRSLVGQLNGLSVVPSPKQTKKYHWPTVANTV
;
A
#
# COMPACT_ATOMS: atom_id res chain seq x y z
N MET A 1 52.52 -25.67 -30.17
CA MET A 1 51.58 -25.99 -29.07
C MET A 1 51.09 -24.68 -28.46
N GLY A 2 49.93 -24.16 -28.86
CA GLY A 2 49.50 -22.85 -28.37
C GLY A 2 48.11 -22.41 -28.80
N ARG A 3 47.23 -22.27 -27.79
CA ARG A 3 46.14 -21.28 -27.67
C ARG A 3 44.95 -21.44 -28.61
N ARG A 4 44.01 -22.31 -28.22
CA ARG A 4 42.58 -22.28 -28.62
C ARG A 4 41.63 -22.08 -27.40
N THR A 5 42.08 -21.35 -26.38
CA THR A 5 41.27 -21.10 -25.16
C THR A 5 40.52 -19.76 -25.20
N LEU A 6 40.78 -18.90 -26.19
CA LEU A 6 40.16 -17.57 -26.31
C LEU A 6 38.62 -17.56 -26.43
N PRO A 7 37.96 -18.45 -27.21
CA PRO A 7 36.50 -18.36 -27.39
C PRO A 7 35.74 -18.86 -26.15
N LEU A 8 36.30 -19.81 -25.40
CA LEU A 8 35.67 -20.35 -24.19
C LEU A 8 35.65 -19.32 -23.05
N VAL A 9 36.72 -18.52 -22.91
CA VAL A 9 36.78 -17.46 -21.90
C VAL A 9 35.78 -16.33 -22.23
N LEU A 10 35.59 -16.02 -23.51
CA LEU A 10 34.66 -14.97 -23.93
C LEU A 10 33.19 -15.37 -23.70
N ILE A 11 32.84 -16.63 -23.96
CA ILE A 11 31.50 -17.17 -23.72
C ILE A 11 31.22 -17.28 -22.21
N ALA A 12 32.19 -17.74 -21.41
CA ALA A 12 32.05 -17.80 -19.95
C ALA A 12 31.91 -16.40 -19.30
N SER A 13 32.59 -15.40 -19.87
CA SER A 13 32.45 -14.00 -19.47
C SER A 13 31.06 -13.44 -19.81
N LEU A 14 30.56 -13.69 -21.03
CA LEU A 14 29.20 -13.27 -21.42
C LEU A 14 28.10 -13.92 -20.58
N LEU A 15 28.25 -15.21 -20.22
CA LEU A 15 27.29 -15.89 -19.34
C LEU A 15 27.32 -15.35 -17.90
N SER A 16 28.51 -14.99 -17.38
CA SER A 16 28.64 -14.43 -16.01
C SER A 16 28.07 -13.02 -15.89
N VAL A 17 28.13 -12.23 -16.97
CA VAL A 17 27.52 -10.89 -16.98
C VAL A 17 25.99 -10.99 -16.98
N ASN A 18 25.40 -11.97 -17.69
CA ASN A 18 23.96 -12.19 -17.71
C ASN A 18 23.39 -12.67 -16.36
N THR A 19 24.11 -13.48 -15.59
CA THR A 19 23.63 -13.94 -14.27
C THR A 19 23.66 -12.83 -13.22
N ALA A 20 24.63 -11.92 -13.28
CA ALA A 20 24.69 -10.75 -12.40
C ALA A 20 23.55 -9.74 -12.68
N VAL A 21 23.21 -9.53 -13.95
CA VAL A 21 22.08 -8.66 -14.36
C VAL A 21 20.72 -9.21 -13.91
N LEU A 22 20.55 -10.53 -13.83
CA LEU A 22 19.33 -11.15 -13.31
C LEU A 22 19.24 -11.11 -11.77
N ALA A 23 20.38 -11.06 -11.07
CA ALA A 23 20.43 -10.98 -9.61
C ALA A 23 20.14 -9.57 -9.07
N ASP A 24 20.47 -8.51 -9.83
CA ASP A 24 20.11 -7.11 -9.50
C ASP A 24 18.64 -6.77 -9.80
N VAL A 25 17.92 -7.67 -10.48
CA VAL A 25 16.45 -7.62 -10.60
C VAL A 25 15.83 -8.36 -9.42
N GLU A 26 16.29 -8.07 -8.21
CA GLU A 26 15.40 -8.18 -7.06
C GLU A 26 14.37 -7.07 -7.26
N ILE A 27 13.25 -7.43 -7.92
CA ILE A 27 12.07 -6.58 -8.05
C ILE A 27 11.77 -6.06 -6.65
N THR A 28 12.11 -4.80 -6.37
CA THR A 28 11.78 -4.16 -5.09
C THR A 28 10.28 -3.91 -5.06
N LYS A 29 9.51 -5.00 -4.93
CA LYS A 29 8.05 -4.99 -4.82
C LYS A 29 7.69 -4.01 -3.72
N LYS A 30 6.92 -2.97 -4.07
CA LYS A 30 6.40 -2.06 -3.06
C LYS A 30 5.42 -2.84 -2.20
N PRO A 31 5.50 -2.74 -0.87
CA PRO A 31 4.57 -3.45 -0.02
C PRO A 31 3.15 -2.93 -0.29
N ALA A 32 2.22 -3.86 -0.48
CA ALA A 32 0.79 -3.56 -0.61
C ALA A 32 0.21 -3.23 0.78
N SER A 33 -0.95 -2.58 0.83
CA SER A 33 -1.66 -2.37 2.10
C SER A 33 -2.10 -3.70 2.72
N ASP A 34 -2.44 -4.69 1.88
CA ASP A 34 -2.82 -6.05 2.28
C ASP A 34 -1.70 -6.82 2.99
N ASP A 35 -0.44 -6.39 2.81
CA ASP A 35 0.72 -7.02 3.45
C ASP A 35 0.86 -6.60 4.94
N PHE A 36 0.03 -5.68 5.42
CA PHE A 36 0.04 -5.18 6.80
C PHE A 36 -1.18 -5.63 7.59
N SER A 37 -1.02 -5.73 8.92
CA SER A 37 -2.13 -6.00 9.84
C SER A 37 -3.16 -4.87 9.86
N SER A 38 -4.42 -5.21 10.09
CA SER A 38 -5.53 -4.27 10.30
C SER A 38 -5.50 -3.58 11.67
N GLU A 39 -4.55 -3.91 12.54
CA GLU A 39 -4.46 -3.44 13.94
C GLU A 39 -4.63 -1.92 14.07
N VAL A 40 -3.96 -1.12 13.23
CA VAL A 40 -4.07 0.35 13.29
C VAL A 40 -5.51 0.80 13.03
N ALA A 41 -6.18 0.23 12.03
CA ALA A 41 -7.56 0.58 11.72
C ALA A 41 -8.49 0.15 12.87
N SER A 42 -8.32 -1.07 13.40
CA SER A 42 -9.10 -1.55 14.54
C SER A 42 -8.92 -0.66 15.76
N ALA A 43 -7.69 -0.29 16.11
CA ALA A 43 -7.39 0.57 17.25
C ALA A 43 -8.06 1.95 17.14
N TRP A 44 -8.05 2.55 15.93
CA TRP A 44 -8.74 3.81 15.68
C TRP A 44 -10.26 3.69 15.87
N PHE A 45 -10.88 2.61 15.39
CA PHE A 45 -12.32 2.41 15.55
C PHE A 45 -12.72 2.09 16.97
N GLU A 46 -11.93 1.32 17.73
CA GLU A 46 -12.16 1.11 19.16
C GLU A 46 -12.11 2.43 19.94
N LEU A 47 -11.10 3.27 19.68
CA LEU A 47 -11.02 4.61 20.27
C LEU A 47 -12.25 5.46 19.90
N LEU A 48 -12.66 5.44 18.62
CA LEU A 48 -13.82 6.19 18.16
C LEU A 48 -15.12 5.70 18.81
N TYR A 49 -15.26 4.39 19.05
CA TYR A 49 -16.37 3.82 19.81
C TYR A 49 -16.36 4.30 21.25
N ASP A 50 -15.20 4.34 21.90
CA ASP A 50 -15.06 4.85 23.27
C ASP A 50 -15.47 6.32 23.36
N VAL A 51 -15.06 7.15 22.41
CA VAL A 51 -15.47 8.56 22.33
C VAL A 51 -16.98 8.68 22.14
N VAL A 52 -17.57 7.97 21.18
CA VAL A 52 -19.02 8.02 20.93
C VAL A 52 -19.83 7.60 22.17
N LYS A 53 -19.37 6.55 22.87
CA LYS A 53 -19.98 6.08 24.12
C LYS A 53 -19.86 7.13 25.22
N ALA A 54 -18.67 7.69 25.42
CA ALA A 54 -18.41 8.69 26.46
C ALA A 54 -19.27 9.96 26.26
N GLU A 55 -19.37 10.42 25.02
CA GLU A 55 -20.15 11.61 24.63
C GLU A 55 -21.66 11.34 24.52
N ARG A 56 -22.12 10.09 24.72
CA ARG A 56 -23.52 9.67 24.54
C ARG A 56 -24.11 10.15 23.21
N THR A 57 -23.32 10.06 22.14
CA THR A 57 -23.72 10.54 20.82
C THR A 57 -24.92 9.75 20.31
N THR A 58 -25.93 10.46 19.79
CA THR A 58 -27.17 9.81 19.31
C THR A 58 -26.89 8.88 18.12
N PRO A 59 -27.64 7.78 17.94
CA PRO A 59 -27.34 6.78 16.92
C PRO A 59 -27.18 7.34 15.48
N PRO A 60 -28.03 8.27 14.98
CA PRO A 60 -27.86 8.82 13.64
C PRO A 60 -26.58 9.65 13.48
N VAL A 61 -26.17 10.38 14.53
CA VAL A 61 -24.94 11.18 14.52
C VAL A 61 -23.72 10.27 14.57
N ALA A 62 -23.74 9.26 15.45
CA ALA A 62 -22.68 8.25 15.54
C ALA A 62 -22.47 7.52 14.20
N SER A 63 -23.57 7.12 13.53
CA SER A 63 -23.50 6.49 12.20
C SER A 63 -22.77 7.35 11.17
N ARG A 64 -23.04 8.67 11.16
CA ARG A 64 -22.34 9.61 10.27
C ARG A 64 -20.85 9.70 10.61
N ILE A 65 -20.50 9.77 11.89
CA ILE A 65 -19.10 9.82 12.35
C ILE A 65 -18.33 8.60 11.86
N TYR A 66 -18.85 7.39 12.11
CA TYR A 66 -18.22 6.15 11.67
C TYR A 66 -18.12 6.05 10.15
N GLY A 67 -19.18 6.44 9.43
CA GLY A 67 -19.22 6.38 7.97
C GLY A 67 -18.16 7.28 7.31
N ILE A 68 -18.01 8.51 7.79
CA ILE A 68 -17.01 9.45 7.26
C ILE A 68 -15.59 8.98 7.62
N ALA A 69 -15.36 8.55 8.87
CA ALA A 69 -14.05 8.03 9.31
C ALA A 69 -13.64 6.79 8.49
N ALA A 70 -14.57 5.85 8.27
CA ALA A 70 -14.32 4.65 7.49
C ALA A 70 -14.00 4.96 6.03
N ALA A 71 -14.76 5.87 5.40
CA ALA A 71 -14.53 6.27 4.03
C ALA A 71 -13.16 6.96 3.85
N ALA A 72 -12.79 7.86 4.76
CA ALA A 72 -11.50 8.52 4.73
C ALA A 72 -10.35 7.51 4.91
N LEU A 73 -10.44 6.62 5.89
CA LEU A 73 -9.42 5.61 6.15
C LEU A 73 -9.25 4.68 4.95
N TYR A 74 -10.37 4.22 4.37
CA TYR A 74 -10.38 3.39 3.19
C TYR A 74 -9.73 4.07 1.99
N GLU A 75 -10.12 5.30 1.66
CA GLU A 75 -9.53 6.04 0.54
C GLU A 75 -8.03 6.32 0.74
N GLY A 76 -7.58 6.47 2.00
CA GLY A 76 -6.17 6.64 2.32
C GLY A 76 -5.31 5.41 1.98
N ILE A 77 -5.83 4.19 2.19
CA ILE A 77 -5.06 2.94 2.02
C ILE A 77 -5.36 2.21 0.71
N VAL A 78 -6.52 2.43 0.07
CA VAL A 78 -6.93 1.73 -1.15
C VAL A 78 -5.93 1.85 -2.31
N PRO A 79 -5.12 2.91 -2.48
CA PRO A 79 -4.11 2.94 -3.54
C PRO A 79 -2.99 1.90 -3.35
N GLY A 80 -2.85 1.36 -2.14
CA GLY A 80 -1.94 0.27 -1.81
C GLY A 80 -2.57 -1.12 -1.92
N ALA A 81 -3.88 -1.20 -2.12
CA ALA A 81 -4.62 -2.45 -2.08
C ALA A 81 -4.53 -3.21 -3.41
N GLN A 82 -4.46 -4.54 -3.34
CA GLN A 82 -4.30 -5.38 -4.52
C GLN A 82 -5.59 -5.55 -5.33
N ALA A 83 -6.74 -5.66 -4.65
CA ALA A 83 -8.02 -6.02 -5.29
C ALA A 83 -9.15 -5.01 -5.03
N ASN A 84 -8.92 -3.99 -4.20
CA ASN A 84 -9.92 -3.01 -3.84
C ASN A 84 -9.94 -1.82 -4.80
N ARG A 85 -11.08 -1.12 -4.86
CA ARG A 85 -11.30 0.01 -5.76
C ARG A 85 -11.78 1.20 -4.96
N SER A 86 -11.25 2.38 -5.28
CA SER A 86 -11.70 3.65 -4.69
C SER A 86 -13.22 3.83 -4.81
N LEU A 87 -13.81 4.39 -3.74
CA LEU A 87 -15.20 4.81 -3.60
C LEU A 87 -15.50 6.10 -4.37
N VAL A 88 -14.49 6.75 -4.97
CA VAL A 88 -14.70 7.89 -5.87
C VAL A 88 -15.67 7.50 -6.99
N GLY A 89 -16.72 8.31 -7.17
CA GLY A 89 -17.81 8.07 -8.10
C GLY A 89 -18.83 7.02 -7.67
N GLN A 90 -18.61 6.34 -6.54
CA GLN A 90 -19.57 5.38 -5.97
C GLN A 90 -20.41 6.02 -4.86
N LEU A 91 -19.81 6.91 -4.07
CA LEU A 91 -20.51 7.67 -3.03
C LEU A 91 -21.02 9.01 -3.58
N ASN A 92 -22.21 9.41 -3.13
CA ASN A 92 -22.82 10.69 -3.47
C ASN A 92 -21.88 11.85 -3.12
N GLY A 93 -21.44 12.60 -4.12
CA GLY A 93 -20.59 13.78 -3.95
C GLY A 93 -19.10 13.50 -3.76
N LEU A 94 -18.65 12.23 -3.76
CA LEU A 94 -17.22 11.91 -3.71
C LEU A 94 -16.65 11.82 -5.13
N SER A 95 -16.21 12.95 -5.68
CA SER A 95 -15.74 13.03 -7.07
C SER A 95 -14.22 12.91 -7.25
N VAL A 96 -13.43 13.24 -6.23
CA VAL A 96 -11.97 13.18 -6.30
C VAL A 96 -11.36 13.08 -4.90
N VAL A 97 -10.24 12.38 -4.80
CA VAL A 97 -9.36 12.37 -3.62
C VAL A 97 -7.90 12.53 -4.06
N PRO A 98 -7.00 13.05 -3.19
CA PRO A 98 -5.59 13.13 -3.51
C PRO A 98 -4.99 11.74 -3.79
N SER A 99 -4.30 11.59 -4.92
CA SER A 99 -3.61 10.34 -5.24
C SER A 99 -2.15 10.34 -4.74
N PRO A 100 -1.64 9.21 -4.22
CA PRO A 100 -0.24 9.11 -3.82
C PRO A 100 0.69 9.21 -5.02
N LYS A 101 1.91 9.72 -4.78
CA LYS A 101 2.94 9.82 -5.80
C LYS A 101 3.47 8.43 -6.14
N GLN A 102 3.27 7.98 -7.37
CA GLN A 102 3.68 6.66 -7.85
C GLN A 102 5.19 6.40 -7.75
N THR A 103 6.04 7.43 -7.62
CA THR A 103 7.49 7.28 -7.47
C THR A 103 7.92 7.00 -6.02
N LYS A 104 7.03 7.17 -5.04
CA LYS A 104 7.33 6.95 -3.62
C LYS A 104 6.92 5.56 -3.13
N LYS A 105 7.54 5.13 -2.03
CA LYS A 105 7.11 3.98 -1.22
C LYS A 105 6.37 4.54 -0.01
N TYR A 106 5.28 3.90 0.37
CA TYR A 106 4.44 4.30 1.49
C TYR A 106 4.45 3.19 2.55
N HIS A 107 4.42 3.59 3.81
CA HIS A 107 4.19 2.69 4.93
C HIS A 107 2.71 2.78 5.29
N TRP A 108 1.92 1.82 4.83
CA TRP A 108 0.44 1.87 4.92
C TRP A 108 -0.10 1.97 6.36
N PRO A 109 0.50 1.36 7.39
CA PRO A 109 0.08 1.58 8.77
C PRO A 109 0.23 3.05 9.21
N THR A 110 1.27 3.75 8.75
CA THR A 110 1.42 5.18 9.04
C THR A 110 0.38 5.99 8.30
N VAL A 111 0.10 5.66 7.03
CA VAL A 111 -0.97 6.33 6.27
C VAL A 111 -2.30 6.19 7.00
N ALA A 112 -2.68 4.96 7.38
CA ALA A 112 -3.90 4.67 8.13
C ALA A 112 -3.97 5.42 9.47
N ASN A 113 -2.83 5.62 10.14
CA ASN A 113 -2.77 6.33 11.41
C ASN A 113 -2.93 7.86 11.30
N THR A 114 -2.75 8.42 10.11
CA THR A 114 -2.72 9.88 9.88
C THR A 114 -3.95 10.43 9.17
N VAL A 115 -4.92 9.57 8.89
CA VAL A 115 -6.22 9.98 8.35
C VAL A 115 -7.04 10.66 9.44
#